data_AF-A0A2D6YLH6-F1
#
_entry.id   AF-A0A2D6YLH6-F1
#
_cell.length_a   1.000
_cell.length_b   1.000
_cell.length_c   1.000
_cell.angle_alpha   90.00
_cell.angle_beta   90.00
_cell.angle_gamma   90.00
#
_symmetry.space_group_name_H-M   'P 1'
#
loop_
_entity.id
_entity.type
_entity.pdbx_description
1 polymer ?
#
loop_
_entity_poly.entity_id
_entity_poly.type
_entity_poly.pdbx_seq_one_letter_code
_entity_poly.pdbx_strand_id
1 'polypeptide(L)'
;METVSREQIYSIIAEELGNDHYIQDLRQKALAIAEGDPSKAQEVYVEYRLKQLEEKIRESEQSIRLLRETWKRENEQRIQEAHRIKLKERGVLNTDWNQSDEMKPRKASRWVLLAPVVLMSVVMIYGLINFQ
;
A
#
# COMPACT_ATOMS: atom_id res chain seq x y z
N MET A 1 8.35 -21.77 1.81
CA MET A 1 6.88 -21.88 1.67
C MET A 1 6.60 -23.34 1.90
N GLU A 2 6.03 -23.68 3.06
CA GLU A 2 5.53 -25.04 3.29
C GLU A 2 4.34 -25.23 2.36
N THR A 3 4.52 -26.07 1.36
CA THR A 3 3.41 -26.62 0.57
C THR A 3 2.69 -27.64 1.45
N VAL A 4 1.36 -27.66 1.41
CA VAL A 4 0.58 -28.66 2.14
C VAL A 4 1.05 -30.06 1.70
N SER A 5 1.47 -30.89 2.66
CA SER A 5 1.91 -32.27 2.38
C SER A 5 0.70 -33.11 1.98
N ARG A 6 0.91 -34.09 1.10
CA ARG A 6 -0.13 -35.07 0.74
C ARG A 6 -0.67 -35.81 1.97
N GLU A 7 0.18 -36.03 2.98
CA GLU A 7 -0.21 -36.65 4.25
C GLU A 7 -1.21 -35.79 5.04
N GLN A 8 -1.07 -34.46 4.98
CA GLN A 8 -2.01 -33.52 5.61
C GLN A 8 -3.35 -33.53 4.88
N ILE A 9 -3.36 -33.70 3.55
CA ILE A 9 -4.59 -33.86 2.80
C ILE A 9 -5.31 -35.15 3.20
N TYR A 10 -4.56 -36.25 3.32
CA TYR A 10 -5.14 -37.51 3.78
C TYR A 10 -5.65 -37.45 5.22
N SER A 11 -5.00 -36.73 6.13
CA SER A 11 -5.52 -36.55 7.49
C SER A 11 -6.84 -35.78 7.51
N ILE A 12 -6.98 -34.75 6.67
CA ILE A 12 -8.25 -34.01 6.52
C ILE A 12 -9.35 -34.95 6.03
N ILE A 13 -9.07 -35.76 5.00
CA ILE A 13 -10.06 -36.71 4.46
C ILE A 13 -10.41 -37.78 5.51
N ALA A 14 -9.44 -38.29 6.27
CA ALA A 14 -9.68 -39.27 7.32
C ALA A 14 -10.56 -38.70 8.44
N GLU A 15 -10.36 -37.44 8.82
CA GLU A 15 -11.20 -36.74 9.80
C GLU A 15 -12.63 -36.50 9.26
N GLU A 16 -12.77 -36.12 7.99
CA GLU A 16 -14.08 -36.00 7.32
C GLU A 16 -14.84 -37.34 7.34
N LEU A 17 -14.15 -38.45 7.06
CA LEU A 17 -14.72 -39.79 7.09
C LEU A 17 -15.07 -40.25 8.52
N GLY A 18 -14.21 -39.97 9.50
CA GLY A 18 -14.43 -40.35 10.90
C GLY A 18 -15.58 -39.61 11.58
N ASN A 19 -15.91 -38.41 11.10
CA ASN A 19 -17.01 -37.57 11.59
C ASN A 19 -18.31 -37.70 10.78
N ASP A 20 -18.40 -38.68 9.86
CA ASP A 20 -19.48 -38.85 8.89
C ASP A 20 -19.81 -37.56 8.09
N HIS A 21 -18.84 -36.66 7.96
CA HIS A 21 -18.96 -35.36 7.30
C HIS A 21 -18.73 -35.48 5.80
N TYR A 22 -19.51 -36.36 5.17
CA TYR A 22 -19.43 -36.56 3.73
C TYR A 22 -19.98 -35.37 2.97
N ILE A 23 -19.25 -34.97 1.93
CA ILE A 23 -19.82 -34.10 0.90
C ILE A 23 -20.83 -34.93 0.11
N GLN A 24 -22.12 -34.61 0.26
CA GLN A 24 -23.24 -35.41 -0.28
C GLN A 24 -23.10 -35.70 -1.78
N ASP A 25 -22.81 -34.67 -2.59
CA ASP A 25 -22.64 -34.82 -4.05
C ASP A 25 -21.51 -35.78 -4.43
N LEU A 26 -20.39 -35.72 -3.70
CA LEU A 26 -19.25 -36.60 -3.94
C LEU A 26 -19.55 -38.04 -3.53
N ARG A 27 -20.23 -38.22 -2.39
CA ARG A 27 -20.65 -39.53 -1.91
C ARG A 27 -21.62 -40.19 -2.87
N GLN A 28 -22.59 -39.45 -3.41
CA GLN A 28 -23.54 -39.96 -4.40
C GLN A 28 -22.83 -40.36 -5.70
N LYS A 29 -21.90 -39.54 -6.20
CA LYS A 29 -21.09 -39.87 -7.39
C LYS A 29 -20.26 -41.14 -7.16
N ALA A 30 -19.64 -41.24 -5.99
CA ALA A 30 -18.81 -42.39 -5.64
C ALA A 30 -19.64 -43.68 -5.53
N LEU A 31 -20.82 -43.61 -4.89
CA LEU A 31 -21.77 -44.73 -4.83
C LEU A 31 -22.28 -45.16 -6.21
N ALA A 32 -22.55 -44.20 -7.10
CA ALA A 32 -22.99 -44.49 -8.46
C ALA A 32 -21.91 -45.22 -9.28
N ILE A 33 -20.65 -44.83 -9.13
CA ILE A 33 -19.50 -45.46 -9.80
C ILE A 33 -19.17 -46.83 -9.19
N ALA A 34 -19.35 -46.97 -7.88
CA ALA A 34 -19.13 -48.20 -7.16
C ALA A 34 -20.30 -49.21 -7.28
N GLU A 35 -21.32 -48.93 -8.10
CA GLU A 35 -22.51 -49.78 -8.29
C GLU A 35 -23.23 -50.11 -6.95
N GLY A 36 -23.17 -49.18 -5.99
CA GLY A 36 -23.76 -49.35 -4.66
C GLY A 36 -22.89 -50.12 -3.66
N ASP A 37 -21.69 -50.56 -4.02
CA ASP A 37 -20.72 -51.16 -3.09
C ASP A 37 -20.12 -50.08 -2.18
N PRO A 38 -20.38 -50.11 -0.86
CA PRO A 38 -19.92 -49.07 0.06
C PRO A 38 -18.40 -49.02 0.22
N SER A 39 -17.70 -50.16 0.10
CA SER A 39 -16.24 -50.20 0.27
C SER A 39 -15.55 -49.52 -0.92
N LYS A 40 -15.99 -49.85 -2.14
CA LYS A 40 -15.49 -49.20 -3.36
C LYS A 40 -15.91 -47.74 -3.44
N ALA A 41 -17.11 -47.41 -2.97
CA ALA A 41 -17.58 -46.02 -2.93
C ALA A 41 -16.70 -45.16 -2.01
N GLN A 42 -16.20 -45.72 -0.91
CA GLN A 42 -15.30 -45.00 -0.03
C GLN A 42 -13.94 -44.71 -0.68
N GLU A 43 -13.35 -45.69 -1.38
CA GLU A 43 -12.11 -45.50 -2.15
C GLU A 43 -12.28 -44.41 -3.21
N VAL A 44 -13.34 -44.51 -4.01
CA VAL A 44 -13.66 -43.53 -5.06
C VAL A 44 -13.93 -42.14 -4.48
N TYR A 45 -14.57 -42.05 -3.32
CA TYR A 45 -14.77 -40.78 -2.61
C TYR A 45 -13.44 -40.15 -2.21
N VAL A 46 -12.53 -40.93 -1.61
CA VAL A 46 -11.20 -40.45 -1.19
C VAL A 46 -10.43 -39.90 -2.40
N GLU A 47 -10.45 -40.60 -3.53
CA GLU A 47 -9.77 -40.15 -4.75
C GLU A 47 -10.34 -38.82 -5.27
N TYR A 48 -11.67 -38.69 -5.36
CA TYR A 48 -12.28 -37.44 -5.80
C TYR A 48 -12.01 -36.30 -4.83
N ARG A 49 -12.05 -36.58 -3.53
CA ARG A 49 -11.82 -35.58 -2.49
C ARG A 49 -10.38 -35.09 -2.49
N LEU A 50 -9.43 -36.03 -2.63
CA LEU A 50 -8.01 -35.73 -2.79
C LEU A 50 -7.78 -34.81 -3.98
N LYS A 51 -8.31 -35.16 -5.16
CA LYS A 51 -8.17 -34.35 -6.37
C LYS A 51 -8.77 -32.95 -6.21
N GLN A 52 -9.92 -32.82 -5.55
CA GLN A 52 -10.51 -31.51 -5.26
C GLN A 52 -9.64 -30.65 -4.34
N LEU A 53 -9.05 -31.25 -3.31
CA LEU A 53 -8.19 -30.53 -2.36
C LEU A 53 -6.87 -30.12 -3.02
N GLU A 54 -6.25 -31.00 -3.80
CA GLU A 54 -5.06 -30.69 -4.61
C GLU A 54 -5.31 -29.52 -5.57
N GLU A 55 -6.45 -29.52 -6.27
CA GLU A 55 -6.83 -28.45 -7.19
C GLU A 55 -7.03 -27.12 -6.46
N LYS A 56 -7.76 -27.12 -5.34
CA LYS A 56 -7.95 -25.92 -4.52
C LYS A 56 -6.64 -25.37 -3.98
N ILE A 57 -5.74 -26.24 -3.53
CA ILE A 57 -4.40 -25.84 -3.05
C ILE A 57 -3.64 -25.18 -4.20
N ARG A 58 -3.64 -25.79 -5.39
CA ARG A 58 -2.99 -25.23 -6.58
C ARG A 58 -3.53 -23.85 -6.95
N GLU A 59 -4.85 -23.68 -6.99
CA GLU A 59 -5.48 -22.38 -7.26
C GLU A 59 -5.10 -21.35 -6.20
N SER A 60 -5.10 -21.76 -4.93
CA SER A 60 -4.70 -20.89 -3.81
C SER A 60 -3.24 -20.44 -3.94
N GLU A 61 -2.32 -21.34 -4.29
CA GLU A 61 -0.91 -21.01 -4.49
C GLU A 61 -0.73 -20.04 -5.66
N GLN A 62 -1.44 -20.24 -6.77
CA GLN A 62 -1.41 -19.34 -7.91
C GLN A 62 -1.92 -17.94 -7.52
N SER A 63 -3.04 -17.86 -6.80
CA SER A 63 -3.57 -16.58 -6.33
C SER A 63 -2.61 -15.85 -5.39
N ILE A 64 -1.95 -16.57 -4.47
CA ILE A 64 -0.96 -16.01 -3.55
C ILE A 64 0.26 -15.49 -4.31
N ARG A 65 0.72 -16.24 -5.34
CA ARG A 65 1.82 -15.79 -6.22
C ARG A 65 1.45 -14.51 -6.96
N LEU A 66 0.27 -14.47 -7.58
CA LEU A 66 -0.23 -13.30 -8.29
C LEU A 66 -0.32 -12.08 -7.36
N LEU A 67 -0.89 -12.27 -6.16
CA LEU A 67 -1.00 -11.21 -5.15
C LEU A 67 0.38 -10.68 -4.72
N ARG A 68 1.37 -11.55 -4.60
CA ARG A 68 2.74 -11.15 -4.27
C ARG A 68 3.36 -10.32 -5.40
N GLU A 69 3.12 -10.70 -6.65
CA GLU A 69 3.62 -9.96 -7.80
C GLU A 69 2.96 -8.59 -7.96
N THR A 70 1.64 -8.49 -7.76
CA THR A 70 0.93 -7.21 -7.80
C THR A 70 1.41 -6.31 -6.67
N TRP A 71 1.54 -6.84 -5.45
CA TRP A 71 2.04 -6.08 -4.31
C TRP A 71 3.47 -5.57 -4.53
N LYS A 72 4.35 -6.41 -5.11
CA LYS A 72 5.72 -6.00 -5.47
C LYS A 72 5.72 -4.84 -6.47
N ARG A 73 4.90 -4.94 -7.53
CA ARG A 73 4.76 -3.89 -8.55
C ARG A 73 4.22 -2.58 -7.96
N GLU A 74 3.18 -2.65 -7.14
CA GLU A 74 2.63 -1.47 -6.44
C GLU A 74 3.65 -0.84 -5.49
N ASN A 75 4.46 -1.65 -4.81
CA ASN A 75 5.50 -1.13 -3.93
C ASN A 75 6.63 -0.45 -4.72
N GLU A 76 7.04 -1.02 -5.85
CA GLU A 76 8.00 -0.40 -6.77
C GLU A 76 7.48 0.93 -7.31
N GLN A 77 6.21 1.01 -7.70
CA GLN A 77 5.57 2.25 -8.13
C GLN A 77 5.56 3.31 -7.02
N ARG A 78 5.17 2.93 -5.80
CA ARG A 78 5.20 3.85 -4.64
C ARG A 78 6.61 4.37 -4.36
N ILE A 79 7.64 3.54 -4.49
CA ILE A 79 9.03 3.96 -4.33
C ILE A 79 9.43 4.97 -5.43
N GLN A 80 9.06 4.71 -6.68
CA GLN A 80 9.34 5.62 -7.80
C GLN A 80 8.63 6.97 -7.64
N GLU A 81 7.37 6.96 -7.22
CA GLU A 81 6.60 8.18 -6.94
C GLU A 81 7.20 8.98 -5.78
N ALA A 82 7.58 8.31 -4.69
CA ALA A 82 8.27 8.96 -3.57
C ALA A 82 9.60 9.58 -4.00
N HIS A 83 10.38 8.90 -4.84
CA HIS A 83 11.61 9.46 -5.39
C HIS A 83 11.34 10.67 -6.29
N ARG A 84 10.30 10.61 -7.12
CA ARG A 84 9.87 11.73 -7.98
C ARG A 84 9.44 12.94 -7.15
N ILE A 85 8.72 12.74 -6.06
CA ILE A 85 8.31 13.82 -5.13
C ILE A 85 9.55 14.45 -4.50
N LYS A 86 10.49 13.65 -3.96
CA LYS A 86 11.75 14.17 -3.40
C LYS A 86 12.58 14.97 -4.42
N LEU A 87 12.62 14.54 -5.68
CA LEU A 87 13.29 15.30 -6.75
C LEU A 87 12.58 16.62 -7.02
N LYS A 88 11.25 16.65 -7.05
CA LYS A 88 10.48 17.90 -7.18
C LYS A 88 10.73 18.84 -6.01
N GLU A 89 10.72 18.35 -4.78
CA GLU A 89 11.02 19.15 -3.58
C GLU A 89 12.43 19.76 -3.65
N ARG A 90 13.44 18.97 -4.05
CA ARG A 90 14.80 19.49 -4.29
C ARG A 90 14.85 20.52 -5.42
N GLY A 91 14.10 20.31 -6.50
CA GLY A 91 14.00 21.25 -7.61
C GLY A 91 13.36 22.58 -7.20
N VAL A 92 12.27 22.52 -6.42
CA VAL A 92 11.58 23.69 -5.86
C VAL A 92 12.52 24.47 -4.93
N LEU A 93 13.22 23.78 -4.02
CA LEU A 93 14.22 24.39 -3.16
C LEU A 93 15.34 25.06 -3.97
N ASN A 94 15.88 24.40 -4.99
CA ASN A 94 16.90 25.01 -5.85
C ASN A 94 16.40 26.25 -6.59
N THR A 95 15.15 26.27 -7.08
CA THR A 95 14.58 27.46 -7.72
C THR A 95 14.33 28.61 -6.75
N ASP A 96 14.00 28.31 -5.49
CA ASP A 96 13.75 29.30 -4.44
C ASP A 96 15.08 29.96 -3.99
N TRP A 97 16.15 29.16 -3.85
CA TRP A 97 17.51 29.69 -3.66
C TRP A 97 17.99 30.52 -4.85
N ASN A 98 17.74 30.07 -6.09
CA ASN A 98 18.15 30.82 -7.28
C ASN A 98 17.38 32.14 -7.43
N GLN A 99 16.11 32.21 -7.00
CA GLN A 99 15.36 33.49 -6.92
C GLN A 99 15.88 34.40 -5.80
N SER A 100 16.34 33.83 -4.69
CA SER A 100 16.94 34.58 -3.58
C SER A 100 18.27 35.22 -3.97
N ASP A 101 19.06 34.54 -4.80
CA ASP A 101 20.33 35.05 -5.33
C ASP A 101 20.17 36.03 -6.51
N GLU A 102 19.10 35.92 -7.32
CA GLU A 102 18.79 36.85 -8.41
C GLU A 102 18.03 38.12 -7.99
N MET A 103 17.64 38.26 -6.71
CA MET A 103 17.19 39.53 -6.16
C MET A 103 18.35 40.53 -6.04
N LYS A 104 18.74 41.12 -7.17
CA LYS A 104 19.42 42.43 -7.20
C LYS A 104 18.68 43.38 -6.25
N PRO A 105 19.37 44.16 -5.41
CA PRO A 105 18.71 45.10 -4.51
C PRO A 105 17.89 46.09 -5.33
N ARG A 106 16.58 45.87 -5.39
CA ARG A 106 15.63 46.83 -5.95
C ARG A 106 15.64 48.04 -5.02
N LYS A 107 16.37 49.07 -5.44
CA LYS A 107 16.31 50.48 -5.03
C LYS A 107 15.51 50.70 -3.74
N ALA A 108 16.21 50.77 -2.62
CA ALA A 108 15.67 51.29 -1.37
C ALA A 108 14.90 52.58 -1.68
N SER A 109 13.61 52.57 -1.37
CA SER A 109 12.70 53.66 -1.69
C SER A 109 13.23 54.95 -1.06
N ARG A 110 13.30 56.01 -1.86
CA ARG A 110 13.71 57.38 -1.47
C ARG A 110 13.02 57.92 -0.20
N TRP A 111 11.98 57.26 0.28
CA TRP A 111 11.19 57.62 1.45
C TRP A 111 11.84 57.28 2.79
N VAL A 112 12.79 56.33 2.84
CA VAL A 112 13.47 55.96 4.10
C VAL A 112 14.46 57.06 4.56
N LEU A 113 14.96 57.88 3.63
CA LEU A 113 15.87 58.99 3.95
C LEU A 113 15.16 60.25 4.50
N LEU A 114 13.84 60.36 4.37
CA LEU A 114 13.07 61.52 4.83
C LEU A 114 12.54 61.39 6.26
N ALA A 115 12.52 60.17 6.82
CA ALA A 115 12.06 59.91 8.18
C ALA A 115 12.79 60.72 9.28
N PRO A 116 14.13 60.87 9.28
CA PRO A 116 14.80 61.66 10.32
C PRO A 116 14.55 63.18 10.19
N VAL A 117 14.28 63.70 8.99
CA VAL A 117 14.04 65.14 8.76
C VAL A 117 12.65 65.55 9.26
N VAL A 118 11.64 64.69 9.10
CA VAL A 118 10.28 64.93 9.61
C VAL A 118 10.25 64.87 11.14
N LEU A 119 11.02 63.96 11.75
CA LEU A 119 11.09 63.84 13.21
C LEU A 119 11.75 65.08 13.86
N MET A 120 12.83 65.60 13.26
CA MET A 120 13.49 66.82 13.75
C MET A 120 12.63 68.08 13.63
N SER A 121 11.80 68.17 12.59
CA SER A 121 10.90 69.32 12.40
C SER A 121 9.73 69.31 13.39
N VAL A 122 9.19 68.14 13.74
CA VAL A 122 8.16 68.01 14.79
C VAL A 122 8.72 68.40 16.16
N VAL A 123 9.95 67.97 16.50
CA VAL A 123 10.59 68.32 17.78
C VAL A 123 10.88 69.82 17.89
N MET A 124 11.32 70.47 16.80
CA MET A 124 11.52 71.93 16.78
C MET A 124 10.23 72.70 17.01
N ILE A 125 9.12 72.29 16.38
CA ILE A 125 7.82 72.95 16.51
C ILE A 125 7.27 72.80 17.93
N TYR A 126 7.30 71.59 18.50
CA TYR A 126 6.83 71.35 19.87
C TYR A 126 7.76 71.95 20.93
N GLY A 127 9.06 72.05 20.66
CA GLY A 127 10.03 72.72 21.53
C GLY A 127 9.83 74.24 21.61
N LEU A 128 9.43 74.88 20.50
CA LEU A 128 9.17 76.32 20.47
C LEU A 128 7.87 76.71 21.18
N ILE A 129 6.83 75.87 21.11
CA ILE A 129 5.52 76.15 21.71
C ILE A 129 5.57 76.05 23.25
N ASN A 130 6.46 75.23 23.81
CA ASN A 130 6.57 75.05 25.27
C ASN A 130 7.52 76.05 25.97
N PHE A 131 8.10 77.02 25.24
CA PHE A 131 9.06 77.99 25.81
C PHE A 131 8.56 79.44 25.78
N GLN A 132 7.23 79.65 25.68
CA GLN A 132 6.61 80.98 25.72
C GLN A 132 5.73 81.15 26.96
#